data_AF-A0A1B6MTJ4-F1
#
_entry.id   AF-A0A1B6MTJ4-F1
#
_cell.length_a   1.000
_cell.length_b   1.000
_cell.length_c   1.000
_cell.angle_alpha   90.00
_cell.angle_beta   90.00
_cell.angle_gamma   90.00
#
_symmetry.space_group_name_H-M   'P 1'
#
loop_
_entity.id
_entity.type
_entity.pdbx_description
1 polymer ?
#
loop_
_entity_poly.entity_id
_entity_poly.type
_entity_poly.pdbx_seq_one_letter_code
_entity_poly.pdbx_strand_id
1 'polypeptide(L)'
;PALPSTDSDAHARHPCAWQCRKFEPMIDFLDTWIPLIPGWILDNILQQLILPRLLHEVEEWNPLTDTIPIHTWTHPWLPLLGKYLSTTIFPVIRHKLSAALVSWHPSDCSARLMLRPWVGVFSKGELDAFLINNIVPKLHLTLQEFVVNPHQQHLDNWNWVMEWVELLPSHVMASLLDKSFFPKWLQVLTLWLNLNPNYDQVTNWYTGWKGMVPDSLLAEPLVKEHFRAALEMMNRAVGGTPVPQPPQSDNSQAQARYQGIAECVRTAQQIPQGFKELVQKRCEERGIVWLPLTNRYRESKQIYRCGTLQVYIDRNVLFVCNSGQWEPTSLTALLDMAI
;
A
#
# COMPACT_ATOMS: atom_id res chain seq x y z
N PRO A 1 -35.06 -69.45 -18.27
CA PRO A 1 -33.63 -69.12 -18.06
C PRO A 1 -33.42 -67.59 -18.06
N ALA A 2 -33.34 -67.07 -16.83
CA ALA A 2 -32.84 -65.79 -16.33
C ALA A 2 -33.07 -64.46 -17.11
N LEU A 3 -33.76 -63.57 -16.38
CA LEU A 3 -34.07 -62.16 -16.58
C LEU A 3 -32.83 -61.23 -16.57
N PRO A 4 -32.98 -59.97 -17.05
CA PRO A 4 -31.92 -58.96 -17.03
C PRO A 4 -31.61 -58.49 -15.60
N SER A 5 -30.32 -58.38 -15.28
CA SER A 5 -29.81 -57.92 -13.98
C SER A 5 -30.04 -56.42 -13.79
N THR A 6 -31.01 -56.10 -12.95
CA THR A 6 -31.14 -54.82 -12.25
C THR A 6 -30.12 -54.76 -11.12
N ASP A 7 -28.99 -54.08 -11.31
CA ASP A 7 -28.19 -53.60 -10.17
C ASP A 7 -28.73 -52.23 -9.76
N SER A 8 -29.83 -52.30 -9.02
CA SER A 8 -30.27 -51.23 -8.14
C SER A 8 -29.45 -51.27 -6.85
N ASP A 9 -28.15 -50.96 -6.92
CA ASP A 9 -27.41 -50.58 -5.72
C ASP A 9 -27.67 -49.11 -5.44
N ALA A 10 -28.90 -48.88 -5.01
CA ALA A 10 -29.25 -47.77 -4.16
C ALA A 10 -28.28 -47.79 -2.98
N HIS A 11 -27.26 -46.93 -3.03
CA HIS A 11 -26.51 -46.53 -1.87
C HIS A 11 -27.54 -46.09 -0.80
N ALA A 12 -27.82 -47.00 0.13
CA ALA A 12 -28.34 -46.70 1.43
C ALA A 12 -27.34 -45.75 2.10
N ARG A 13 -27.48 -44.46 1.79
CA ARG A 13 -26.74 -43.39 2.44
C ARG A 13 -27.25 -43.38 3.88
N HIS A 14 -26.43 -43.91 4.78
CA HIS A 14 -26.56 -43.66 6.20
C HIS A 14 -26.87 -42.17 6.41
N PRO A 15 -27.84 -41.82 7.28
CA PRO A 15 -28.06 -40.42 7.70
C PRO A 15 -26.80 -39.75 8.31
N CYS A 16 -25.75 -40.53 8.57
CA CYS A 16 -24.50 -40.12 9.22
C CYS A 16 -23.40 -39.55 8.29
N ALA A 17 -23.63 -39.42 6.98
CA ALA A 17 -22.59 -39.05 6.01
C ALA A 17 -22.70 -37.61 5.49
N TRP A 18 -23.02 -36.64 6.35
CA TRP A 18 -22.88 -35.22 5.98
C TRP A 18 -21.40 -34.80 6.03
N GLN A 19 -21.01 -33.91 5.13
CA GLN A 19 -19.63 -33.42 5.00
C GLN A 19 -19.57 -31.96 5.45
N CYS A 20 -18.58 -31.60 6.26
CA CYS A 20 -18.42 -30.23 6.77
C CYS A 20 -18.34 -29.18 5.64
N ARG A 21 -17.69 -29.54 4.53
CA ARG A 21 -17.53 -28.66 3.35
C ARG A 21 -18.78 -28.57 2.45
N LYS A 22 -19.78 -29.42 2.69
CA LYS A 22 -21.10 -29.40 2.05
C LYS A 22 -22.15 -29.34 3.16
N PHE A 23 -22.17 -28.22 3.86
CA PHE A 23 -22.90 -28.02 5.10
C PHE A 23 -24.41 -27.79 4.88
N GLU A 24 -24.81 -27.37 3.68
CA GLU A 24 -26.17 -26.93 3.36
C GLU A 24 -27.22 -27.97 3.73
N PRO A 25 -27.09 -29.27 3.37
CA PRO A 25 -28.10 -30.27 3.69
C PRO A 25 -28.31 -30.46 5.20
N MET A 26 -27.25 -30.27 6.01
CA MET A 26 -27.35 -30.41 7.46
C MET A 26 -27.92 -29.15 8.12
N ILE A 27 -27.56 -27.96 7.62
CA ILE A 27 -28.17 -26.71 8.10
C ILE A 27 -29.67 -26.70 7.78
N ASP A 28 -30.05 -27.03 6.54
CA ASP A 28 -31.47 -27.10 6.13
C ASP A 28 -32.27 -28.10 6.97
N PHE A 29 -31.64 -29.25 7.30
CA PHE A 29 -32.20 -30.22 8.21
C PHE A 29 -32.39 -29.63 9.61
N LEU A 30 -31.38 -28.98 10.20
CA LEU A 30 -31.51 -28.38 11.51
C LEU A 30 -32.57 -27.27 11.53
N ASP A 31 -32.57 -26.37 10.57
CA ASP A 31 -33.53 -25.25 10.48
C ASP A 31 -34.99 -25.74 10.40
N THR A 32 -35.23 -26.85 9.71
CA THR A 32 -36.57 -27.46 9.64
C THR A 32 -37.03 -28.01 11.00
N TRP A 33 -36.10 -28.53 11.81
CA TRP A 33 -36.42 -29.22 13.05
C TRP A 33 -36.25 -28.37 14.32
N ILE A 34 -35.49 -27.28 14.26
CA ILE A 34 -35.26 -26.35 15.39
C ILE A 34 -36.58 -25.93 16.07
N PRO A 35 -37.67 -25.57 15.36
CA PRO A 35 -38.92 -25.18 16.01
C PRO A 35 -39.63 -26.31 16.77
N LEU A 36 -39.29 -27.57 16.46
CA LEU A 36 -39.96 -28.77 16.98
C LEU A 36 -39.18 -29.43 18.13
N ILE A 37 -37.88 -29.15 18.24
CA ILE A 37 -36.99 -29.83 19.17
C ILE A 37 -36.78 -28.98 20.43
N PRO A 38 -36.87 -29.54 21.65
CA PRO A 38 -36.47 -28.87 22.88
C PRO A 38 -35.02 -28.38 22.83
N GLY A 39 -34.75 -27.18 23.34
CA GLY A 39 -33.41 -26.56 23.27
C GLY A 39 -32.27 -27.45 23.80
N TRP A 40 -32.51 -28.24 24.84
CA TRP A 40 -31.50 -29.15 25.39
C TRP A 40 -31.11 -30.30 24.44
N ILE A 41 -32.05 -30.78 23.60
CA ILE A 41 -31.76 -31.79 22.58
C ILE A 41 -30.97 -31.15 21.45
N LEU A 42 -31.36 -29.95 21.02
CA LEU A 42 -30.63 -29.19 20.00
C LEU A 42 -29.18 -28.94 20.46
N ASP A 43 -28.98 -28.47 21.69
CA ASP A 43 -27.66 -28.26 22.26
C ASP A 43 -26.83 -29.56 22.29
N ASN A 44 -27.46 -30.70 22.60
CA ASN A 44 -26.78 -31.99 22.58
C ASN A 44 -26.37 -32.40 21.16
N ILE A 45 -27.26 -32.25 20.17
CA ILE A 45 -26.96 -32.52 18.76
C ILE A 45 -25.79 -31.65 18.29
N LEU A 46 -25.87 -30.35 18.55
CA LEU A 46 -24.85 -29.38 18.17
C LEU A 46 -23.49 -29.69 18.81
N GLN A 47 -23.44 -29.98 20.10
CA GLN A 47 -22.19 -30.23 20.83
C GLN A 47 -21.60 -31.62 20.60
N GLN A 48 -22.43 -32.66 20.46
CA GLN A 48 -21.97 -34.05 20.41
C GLN A 48 -21.85 -34.60 19.00
N LEU A 49 -22.61 -34.07 18.04
CA LEU A 49 -22.61 -34.57 16.66
C LEU A 49 -21.93 -33.60 15.68
N ILE A 50 -22.25 -32.31 15.78
CA ILE A 50 -21.78 -31.31 14.80
C ILE A 50 -20.39 -30.78 15.17
N LEU A 51 -20.23 -30.28 16.40
CA LEU A 51 -18.99 -29.64 16.85
C LEU A 51 -17.74 -30.54 16.72
N PRO A 52 -17.76 -31.84 17.11
CA PRO A 52 -16.57 -32.69 17.01
C PRO A 52 -16.17 -32.96 15.56
N ARG A 53 -17.15 -33.04 14.64
CA ARG A 53 -16.89 -33.22 13.20
C ARG A 53 -16.29 -31.98 12.57
N LEU A 54 -16.81 -30.80 12.93
CA LEU A 54 -16.23 -29.53 12.49
C LEU A 54 -14.81 -29.36 13.02
N LEU A 55 -14.59 -29.67 14.31
CA LEU A 55 -13.27 -29.59 14.91
C LEU A 55 -12.27 -30.50 14.18
N HIS A 56 -12.64 -31.76 13.94
CA HIS A 56 -11.79 -32.69 13.20
C HIS A 56 -11.45 -32.19 11.79
N GLU A 57 -12.43 -31.67 11.04
CA GLU A 57 -12.17 -31.11 9.70
C GLU A 57 -11.24 -29.88 9.78
N VAL A 58 -11.37 -29.05 10.81
CA VAL A 58 -10.48 -27.91 11.06
C VAL A 58 -9.07 -28.38 11.43
N GLU A 59 -8.94 -29.48 12.17
CA GLU A 59 -7.67 -30.12 12.53
C GLU A 59 -6.97 -30.79 11.34
N GLU A 60 -7.70 -31.22 10.32
CA GLU A 60 -7.12 -31.72 9.06
C GLU A 60 -6.83 -30.59 8.05
N TRP A 61 -7.61 -29.51 8.08
CA TRP A 61 -7.45 -28.39 7.14
C TRP A 61 -6.06 -27.72 7.23
N ASN A 62 -5.43 -27.47 6.08
CA ASN A 62 -4.14 -26.80 5.97
C ASN A 62 -4.26 -25.50 5.17
N PRO A 63 -3.99 -24.33 5.77
CA PRO A 63 -4.10 -23.02 5.11
C PRO A 63 -3.21 -22.85 3.86
N LEU A 64 -2.14 -23.64 3.72
CA LEU A 64 -1.18 -23.50 2.62
C LEU A 64 -1.52 -24.35 1.41
N THR A 65 -2.32 -25.41 1.58
CA THR A 65 -2.57 -26.41 0.52
C THR A 65 -4.04 -26.56 0.16
N ASP A 66 -4.95 -26.27 1.09
CA ASP A 66 -6.38 -26.36 0.84
C ASP A 66 -6.84 -25.25 -0.11
N THR A 67 -7.63 -25.65 -1.11
CA THR A 67 -8.19 -24.72 -2.11
C THR A 67 -9.49 -24.07 -1.66
N ILE A 68 -10.19 -24.67 -0.69
CA ILE A 68 -11.45 -24.16 -0.16
C ILE A 68 -11.16 -23.32 1.09
N PRO A 69 -11.43 -22.02 1.09
CA PRO A 69 -11.17 -21.17 2.25
C PRO A 69 -11.99 -21.61 3.46
N ILE A 70 -11.35 -21.74 4.62
CA ILE A 70 -11.96 -22.27 5.85
C ILE A 70 -13.23 -21.54 6.29
N HIS A 71 -13.31 -20.23 6.08
CA HIS A 71 -14.46 -19.43 6.47
C HIS A 71 -15.75 -19.87 5.74
N THR A 72 -15.65 -20.38 4.51
CA THR A 72 -16.79 -20.74 3.66
C THR A 72 -17.67 -21.84 4.25
N TRP A 73 -17.07 -22.76 5.02
CA TRP A 73 -17.77 -23.88 5.64
C TRP A 73 -17.79 -23.84 7.17
N THR A 74 -17.14 -22.84 7.79
CA THR A 74 -17.21 -22.61 9.24
C THR A 74 -18.18 -21.49 9.62
N HIS A 75 -18.22 -20.39 8.87
CA HIS A 75 -19.12 -19.26 9.16
C HIS A 75 -20.62 -19.59 9.11
N PRO A 76 -21.11 -20.47 8.21
CA PRO A 76 -22.52 -20.83 8.19
C PRO A 76 -23.04 -21.39 9.53
N TRP A 77 -22.16 -21.93 10.36
CA TRP A 77 -22.49 -22.46 11.68
C TRP A 77 -22.55 -21.40 12.79
N LEU A 78 -22.14 -20.15 12.53
CA LEU A 78 -22.14 -19.07 13.52
C LEU A 78 -23.48 -18.85 14.22
N PRO A 79 -24.64 -18.83 13.52
CA PRO A 79 -25.94 -18.60 14.17
C PRO A 79 -26.31 -19.68 15.20
N LEU A 80 -25.85 -20.93 14.98
CA LEU A 80 -26.21 -22.09 15.82
C LEU A 80 -25.12 -22.39 16.87
N LEU A 81 -23.85 -22.24 16.52
CA LEU A 81 -22.69 -22.70 17.30
C LEU A 81 -21.77 -21.57 17.78
N GLY A 82 -22.11 -20.29 17.59
CA GLY A 82 -21.19 -19.15 17.77
C GLY A 82 -20.36 -19.16 19.07
N LYS A 83 -20.97 -19.50 20.20
CA LYS A 83 -20.26 -19.62 21.49
C LYS A 83 -19.24 -20.77 21.48
N TYR A 84 -19.63 -21.94 20.99
CA TYR A 84 -18.78 -23.13 20.92
C TYR A 84 -17.66 -22.99 19.89
N LEU A 85 -17.95 -22.35 18.74
CA LEU A 85 -16.95 -22.03 17.73
C LEU A 85 -15.85 -21.14 18.31
N SER A 86 -16.26 -20.08 19.04
CA SER A 86 -15.34 -19.15 19.68
C SER A 86 -14.42 -19.82 20.70
N THR A 87 -14.92 -20.78 21.48
CA THR A 87 -14.13 -21.44 22.53
C THR A 87 -13.26 -22.59 22.02
N THR A 88 -13.69 -23.29 20.97
CA THR A 88 -13.10 -24.58 20.59
C THR A 88 -12.45 -24.56 19.22
N ILE A 89 -13.11 -23.97 18.21
CA ILE A 89 -12.64 -24.05 16.81
C ILE A 89 -11.74 -22.85 16.44
N PHE A 90 -12.14 -21.62 16.79
CA PHE A 90 -11.37 -20.43 16.43
C PHE A 90 -9.94 -20.39 16.99
N PRO A 91 -9.65 -20.90 18.21
CA PRO A 91 -8.27 -21.03 18.67
C PRO A 91 -7.40 -21.91 17.77
N VAL A 92 -7.94 -23.04 17.28
CA VAL A 92 -7.23 -23.96 16.38
C VAL A 92 -6.97 -23.29 15.02
N ILE A 93 -7.97 -22.59 14.48
CA ILE A 93 -7.82 -21.83 13.22
C ILE A 93 -6.74 -20.75 13.37
N ARG A 94 -6.79 -19.96 14.44
CA ARG A 94 -5.79 -18.91 14.72
C ARG A 94 -4.39 -19.50 14.86
N HIS A 95 -4.24 -20.63 15.56
CA HIS A 95 -2.96 -21.30 15.68
C HIS A 95 -2.39 -21.72 14.31
N LYS A 96 -3.22 -22.36 13.47
CA LYS A 96 -2.82 -22.78 12.12
C LYS A 96 -2.50 -21.61 11.19
N LEU A 97 -3.31 -20.55 11.22
CA LEU A 97 -3.04 -19.33 10.46
C LEU A 97 -1.75 -18.66 10.92
N SER A 98 -1.52 -18.56 12.23
CA SER A 98 -0.27 -18.03 12.80
C SER A 98 0.95 -18.82 12.29
N ALA A 99 0.89 -20.16 12.35
CA ALA A 99 1.96 -21.02 11.87
C ALA A 99 2.24 -20.82 10.36
N ALA A 100 1.20 -20.67 9.55
CA ALA A 100 1.33 -20.41 8.11
C ALA A 100 1.94 -19.03 7.80
N LEU A 101 1.70 -18.03 8.66
CA LEU A 101 2.20 -16.67 8.49
C LEU A 101 3.68 -16.51 8.86
N VAL A 102 4.32 -17.50 9.48
CA VAL A 102 5.73 -17.44 9.86
C VAL A 102 6.64 -17.17 8.65
N SER A 103 6.39 -17.84 7.52
CA SER A 103 7.13 -17.67 6.26
C SER A 103 6.42 -16.75 5.25
N TRP A 104 5.35 -16.08 5.65
CA TRP A 104 4.60 -15.17 4.77
C TRP A 104 5.32 -13.83 4.56
N HIS A 105 5.09 -13.25 3.38
CA HIS A 105 5.63 -11.95 2.96
C HIS A 105 4.50 -11.01 2.49
N PRO A 106 4.53 -9.70 2.80
CA PRO A 106 3.46 -8.75 2.47
C PRO A 106 3.09 -8.61 0.98
N SER A 107 3.97 -9.01 0.06
CA SER A 107 3.65 -9.06 -1.37
C SER A 107 2.58 -10.10 -1.74
N ASP A 108 2.35 -11.10 -0.87
CA ASP A 108 1.32 -12.11 -1.07
C ASP A 108 -0.02 -11.65 -0.49
N CYS A 109 -0.95 -11.35 -1.40
CA CYS A 109 -2.31 -10.90 -1.06
C CYS A 109 -3.20 -11.98 -0.42
N SER A 110 -2.82 -13.27 -0.51
CA SER A 110 -3.62 -14.39 -0.03
C SER A 110 -3.98 -14.27 1.46
N ALA A 111 -3.01 -13.86 2.30
CA ALA A 111 -3.21 -13.70 3.73
C ALA A 111 -4.30 -12.68 4.06
N ARG A 112 -4.32 -11.54 3.36
CA ARG A 112 -5.34 -10.50 3.56
C ARG A 112 -6.73 -11.02 3.17
N LEU A 113 -6.83 -11.71 2.04
CA LEU A 113 -8.09 -12.32 1.58
C LEU A 113 -8.59 -13.41 2.53
N MET A 114 -7.68 -14.18 3.12
CA MET A 114 -8.01 -15.21 4.11
C MET A 114 -8.45 -14.62 5.45
N LEU A 115 -7.88 -13.49 5.88
CA LEU A 115 -8.18 -12.86 7.18
C LEU A 115 -9.40 -11.95 7.15
N ARG A 116 -9.71 -11.32 6.01
CA ARG A 116 -10.84 -10.37 5.88
C ARG A 116 -12.20 -10.94 6.34
N PRO A 117 -12.58 -12.20 6.03
CA PRO A 117 -13.85 -12.77 6.49
C PRO A 117 -13.97 -12.82 8.01
N TRP A 118 -12.86 -12.92 8.74
CA TRP A 118 -12.85 -13.03 10.19
C TRP A 118 -13.12 -11.71 10.92
N VAL A 119 -13.15 -10.59 10.19
CA VAL A 119 -13.56 -9.29 10.71
C VAL A 119 -15.03 -9.35 11.14
N GLY A 120 -15.30 -9.10 12.41
CA GLY A 120 -16.64 -9.20 13.01
C GLY A 120 -17.02 -10.60 13.49
N VAL A 121 -16.21 -11.62 13.17
CA VAL A 121 -16.36 -12.99 13.71
C VAL A 121 -15.49 -13.17 14.95
N PHE A 122 -14.20 -12.79 14.86
CA PHE A 122 -13.36 -12.69 16.04
C PHE A 122 -13.72 -11.45 16.83
N SER A 123 -13.53 -11.51 18.16
CA SER A 123 -13.63 -10.30 18.96
C SER A 123 -12.55 -9.31 18.51
N LYS A 124 -12.86 -8.02 18.60
CA LYS A 124 -11.95 -6.96 18.13
C LYS A 124 -10.55 -7.10 18.76
N GLY A 125 -10.48 -7.35 20.07
CA GLY A 125 -9.21 -7.54 20.77
C GLY A 125 -8.42 -8.77 20.33
N GLU A 126 -9.09 -9.89 20.02
CA GLU A 126 -8.40 -11.09 19.51
C GLU A 126 -7.86 -10.88 18.10
N LEU A 127 -8.63 -10.24 17.21
CA LEU A 127 -8.19 -9.96 15.86
C LEU A 127 -7.01 -8.96 15.87
N ASP A 128 -7.12 -7.88 16.65
CA ASP A 128 -6.06 -6.89 16.78
C ASP A 128 -4.77 -7.54 17.30
N ALA A 129 -4.85 -8.33 18.38
CA ALA A 129 -3.70 -9.05 18.91
C ALA A 129 -3.10 -10.02 17.89
N PHE A 130 -3.94 -10.74 17.14
CA PHE A 130 -3.49 -11.65 16.09
C PHE A 130 -2.72 -10.90 14.99
N LEU A 131 -3.26 -9.78 14.49
CA LEU A 131 -2.64 -8.98 13.44
C LEU A 131 -1.34 -8.33 13.93
N ILE A 132 -1.32 -7.79 15.15
CA ILE A 132 -0.13 -7.18 15.77
C ILE A 132 1.00 -8.20 15.91
N ASN A 133 0.69 -9.45 16.26
CA ASN A 133 1.71 -10.47 16.49
C ASN A 133 2.23 -11.11 15.19
N ASN A 134 1.38 -11.26 14.18
CA ASN A 134 1.72 -12.05 12.99
C ASN A 134 1.98 -11.21 11.72
N ILE A 135 1.29 -10.08 11.58
CA ILE A 135 1.34 -9.26 10.35
C ILE A 135 2.26 -8.05 10.53
N VAL A 136 2.07 -7.27 11.60
CA VAL A 136 2.80 -6.01 11.83
C VAL A 136 4.33 -6.18 11.81
N PRO A 137 4.95 -7.24 12.38
CA PRO A 137 6.39 -7.42 12.32
C PRO A 137 6.91 -7.57 10.88
N LYS A 138 6.14 -8.21 10.00
CA LYS A 138 6.50 -8.38 8.58
C LYS A 138 6.36 -7.06 7.83
N LEU A 139 5.28 -6.32 8.06
CA LEU A 139 5.11 -4.96 7.49
C LEU A 139 6.23 -4.02 7.93
N HIS A 140 6.67 -4.14 9.19
CA HIS A 140 7.77 -3.36 9.73
C HIS A 140 9.07 -3.63 8.99
N LEU A 141 9.43 -4.89 8.76
CA LEU A 141 10.60 -5.28 7.97
C LEU A 141 10.52 -4.78 6.53
N THR A 142 9.37 -4.93 5.87
CA THR A 142 9.15 -4.44 4.51
C THR A 142 9.33 -2.92 4.41
N LEU A 143 8.87 -2.13 5.40
CA LEU A 143 9.15 -0.69 5.45
C LEU A 143 10.59 -0.36 5.87
N GLN A 144 11.27 -1.22 6.62
CA GLN A 144 12.69 -1.05 6.91
C GLN A 144 13.57 -1.24 5.66
N GLU A 145 13.17 -2.11 4.73
CA GLU A 145 13.85 -2.29 3.44
C GLU A 145 13.50 -1.19 2.44
N PHE A 146 12.35 -0.54 2.63
CA PHE A 146 11.89 0.53 1.76
C PHE A 146 12.85 1.74 1.76
N VAL A 147 13.27 2.15 0.57
CA VAL A 147 14.17 3.30 0.34
C VAL A 147 13.36 4.47 -0.22
N VAL A 148 13.42 5.61 0.47
CA VAL A 148 12.83 6.86 0.01
C VAL A 148 13.83 7.55 -0.91
N ASN A 149 13.53 7.59 -2.22
CA ASN A 149 14.41 8.16 -3.22
C ASN A 149 13.64 9.23 -4.03
N PRO A 150 13.97 10.52 -3.85
CA PRO A 150 13.34 11.63 -4.59
C PRO A 150 13.45 11.55 -6.11
N HIS A 151 14.48 10.89 -6.64
CA HIS A 151 14.71 10.76 -8.07
C HIS A 151 13.88 9.64 -8.69
N GLN A 152 13.85 8.47 -8.03
CA GLN A 152 13.16 7.27 -8.52
C GLN A 152 12.51 6.53 -7.36
N GLN A 153 11.20 6.73 -7.21
CA GLN A 153 10.45 6.14 -6.11
C GLN A 153 9.85 4.79 -6.52
N HIS A 154 10.34 3.69 -5.94
CA HIS A 154 9.74 2.35 -6.09
C HIS A 154 8.71 2.14 -4.98
N LEU A 155 7.44 1.94 -5.34
CA LEU A 155 6.33 2.00 -4.38
C LEU A 155 5.80 0.63 -3.94
N ASP A 156 6.40 -0.48 -4.36
CA ASP A 156 5.88 -1.82 -4.08
C ASP A 156 5.75 -2.08 -2.58
N ASN A 157 6.83 -1.87 -1.81
CA ASN A 157 6.83 -2.02 -0.35
C ASN A 157 5.80 -1.12 0.34
N TRP A 158 5.63 0.11 -0.16
CA TRP A 158 4.62 1.04 0.35
C TRP A 158 3.22 0.50 0.10
N ASN A 159 2.92 0.11 -1.13
CA ASN A 159 1.61 -0.39 -1.54
C ASN A 159 1.25 -1.66 -0.77
N TRP A 160 2.17 -2.61 -0.62
CA TRP A 160 1.95 -3.83 0.16
C TRP A 160 1.56 -3.54 1.62
N VAL A 161 2.09 -2.49 2.22
CA VAL A 161 1.75 -2.08 3.58
C VAL A 161 0.40 -1.36 3.63
N MET A 162 0.12 -0.49 2.65
CA MET A 162 -1.13 0.26 2.57
C MET A 162 -2.36 -0.63 2.37
N GLU A 163 -2.21 -1.80 1.75
CA GLU A 163 -3.27 -2.81 1.63
C GLU A 163 -3.86 -3.25 2.98
N TRP A 164 -3.13 -3.06 4.09
CA TRP A 164 -3.54 -3.45 5.44
C TRP A 164 -4.20 -2.35 6.27
N VAL A 165 -4.31 -1.13 5.73
CA VAL A 165 -4.87 0.03 6.46
C VAL A 165 -6.31 -0.22 6.92
N GLU A 166 -7.12 -0.93 6.14
CA GLU A 166 -8.50 -1.23 6.51
C GLU A 166 -8.64 -2.30 7.60
N LEU A 167 -7.67 -3.22 7.70
CA LEU A 167 -7.72 -4.33 8.67
C LEU A 167 -7.02 -3.98 10.00
N LEU A 168 -5.99 -3.13 9.96
CA LEU A 168 -5.24 -2.76 11.16
C LEU A 168 -5.84 -1.55 11.86
N PRO A 169 -5.79 -1.48 13.21
CA PRO A 169 -6.11 -0.26 13.92
C PRO A 169 -5.24 0.91 13.45
N SER A 170 -5.85 2.08 13.24
CA SER A 170 -5.18 3.28 12.73
C SER A 170 -3.95 3.69 13.56
N HIS A 171 -4.05 3.63 14.89
CA HIS A 171 -2.94 3.93 15.80
C HIS A 171 -1.75 2.95 15.66
N VAL A 172 -1.99 1.67 15.33
CA VAL A 172 -0.93 0.68 15.09
C VAL A 172 -0.21 1.00 13.79
N MET A 173 -0.96 1.31 12.73
CA MET A 173 -0.40 1.72 11.44
C MET A 173 0.37 3.04 11.55
N ALA A 174 -0.14 4.01 12.31
CA ALA A 174 0.59 5.25 12.61
C ALA A 174 1.91 4.97 13.33
N SER A 175 1.92 4.10 14.36
CA SER A 175 3.15 3.71 15.06
C SER A 175 4.14 2.96 14.16
N LEU A 176 3.64 2.18 13.21
CA LEU A 176 4.45 1.48 12.22
C LEU A 176 5.18 2.48 11.30
N LEU A 177 4.45 3.47 10.77
CA LEU A 177 5.02 4.52 9.92
C LEU A 177 5.99 5.42 10.69
N ASP A 178 5.66 5.76 11.94
CA ASP A 178 6.50 6.51 12.87
C ASP A 178 7.89 5.88 13.04
N LYS A 179 7.95 4.55 13.16
CA LYS A 179 9.22 3.85 13.39
C LYS A 179 10.00 3.57 12.11
N SER A 180 9.33 3.22 11.02
CA SER A 180 10.01 2.67 9.83
C SER A 180 10.10 3.62 8.64
N PHE A 181 9.16 4.55 8.50
CA PHE A 181 9.02 5.40 7.32
C PHE A 181 9.44 6.86 7.60
N PHE A 182 8.79 7.52 8.56
CA PHE A 182 8.99 8.96 8.79
C PHE A 182 10.45 9.36 9.10
N PRO A 183 11.25 8.60 9.87
CA PRO A 183 12.64 8.96 10.11
C PRO A 183 13.46 9.06 8.83
N LYS A 184 13.25 8.13 7.89
CA LYS A 184 13.92 8.13 6.58
C LYS A 184 13.41 9.26 5.70
N TRP A 185 12.09 9.44 5.66
CA TRP A 185 11.46 10.48 4.86
C TRP A 185 11.89 11.89 5.30
N LEU A 186 11.90 12.16 6.60
CA LEU A 186 12.41 13.42 7.16
C LEU A 186 13.91 13.59 6.92
N GLN A 187 14.72 12.53 7.01
CA GLN A 187 16.15 12.59 6.71
C GLN A 187 16.40 13.03 5.25
N VAL A 188 15.66 12.46 4.30
CA VAL A 188 15.71 12.85 2.89
C VAL A 188 15.35 14.32 2.72
N LEU A 189 14.28 14.77 3.38
CA LEU A 189 13.86 16.18 3.35
C LEU A 189 14.93 17.12 3.93
N THR A 190 15.50 16.80 5.10
CA THR A 190 16.58 17.60 5.71
C THR A 190 17.76 17.75 4.76
N LEU A 191 18.16 16.65 4.10
CA LEU A 191 19.28 16.65 3.19
C LEU A 191 18.98 17.48 1.94
N TRP A 192 17.77 17.32 1.39
CA TRP A 192 17.32 18.09 0.23
C TRP A 192 17.29 19.58 0.49
N LEU A 193 16.74 20.00 1.64
CA LEU A 193 16.67 21.40 2.03
C LEU A 193 18.04 22.05 2.28
N ASN A 194 19.07 21.26 2.62
CA ASN A 194 20.42 21.75 2.85
C ASN A 194 21.31 21.76 1.59
N LEU A 195 20.86 21.17 0.47
CA LEU A 195 21.63 21.03 -0.77
C LEU A 195 21.11 21.95 -1.88
N ASN A 196 20.93 23.26 -1.64
CA ASN A 196 20.37 24.21 -2.61
C ASN A 196 19.02 23.74 -3.20
N PRO A 197 17.95 23.67 -2.38
CA PRO A 197 16.67 23.10 -2.78
C PRO A 197 16.00 23.89 -3.91
N ASN A 198 15.44 23.17 -4.90
CA ASN A 198 14.36 23.70 -5.71
C ASN A 198 13.07 23.51 -4.91
N TYR A 199 12.52 24.60 -4.35
CA TYR A 199 11.36 24.52 -3.45
C TYR A 199 10.08 24.01 -4.14
N ASP A 200 9.94 24.17 -5.45
CA ASP A 200 8.81 23.62 -6.19
C ASP A 200 8.87 22.08 -6.22
N GLN A 201 10.07 21.52 -6.48
CA GLN A 201 10.28 20.07 -6.43
C GLN A 201 10.01 19.51 -5.02
N VAL A 202 10.51 20.18 -3.99
CA VAL A 202 10.31 19.77 -2.59
C VAL A 202 8.81 19.82 -2.23
N THR A 203 8.10 20.86 -2.66
CA THR A 203 6.65 21.02 -2.41
C THR A 203 5.84 19.95 -3.11
N ASN A 204 6.14 19.66 -4.38
CA ASN A 204 5.48 18.60 -5.14
C ASN A 204 5.74 17.22 -4.52
N TRP A 205 6.97 16.94 -4.11
CA TRP A 205 7.33 15.70 -3.43
C TRP A 205 6.61 15.53 -2.09
N TYR A 206 6.59 16.58 -1.25
CA TYR A 206 5.83 16.59 0.01
C TYR A 206 4.34 16.33 -0.24
N THR A 207 3.75 17.02 -1.22
CA THR A 207 2.31 16.92 -1.52
C THR A 207 1.96 15.54 -2.07
N GLY A 208 2.82 14.96 -2.91
CA GLY A 208 2.67 13.59 -3.42
C GLY A 208 2.64 12.57 -2.28
N TRP A 209 3.62 12.63 -1.38
CA TRP A 209 3.66 11.75 -0.21
C TRP A 209 2.44 11.92 0.70
N LYS A 210 2.04 13.15 0.98
CA LYS A 210 0.84 13.44 1.78
C LYS A 210 -0.42 12.87 1.12
N GLY A 211 -0.56 12.98 -0.20
CA GLY A 211 -1.69 12.46 -0.96
C GLY A 211 -1.76 10.93 -1.02
N MET A 212 -0.65 10.23 -0.76
CA MET A 212 -0.61 8.77 -0.71
C MET A 212 -1.00 8.20 0.66
N VAL A 213 -1.07 9.03 1.70
CA VAL A 213 -1.48 8.61 3.05
C VAL A 213 -3.00 8.76 3.17
N PRO A 214 -3.75 7.68 3.49
CA PRO A 214 -5.21 7.75 3.68
C PRO A 214 -5.63 8.74 4.78
N ASP A 215 -6.81 9.34 4.65
CA ASP A 215 -7.34 10.34 5.59
C ASP A 215 -7.44 9.82 7.03
N SER A 216 -7.73 8.52 7.20
CA SER A 216 -7.77 7.88 8.53
C SER A 216 -6.43 7.94 9.24
N LEU A 217 -5.32 7.83 8.52
CA LEU A 217 -3.97 7.95 9.07
C LEU A 217 -3.55 9.42 9.17
N LEU A 218 -3.93 10.27 8.22
CA LEU A 218 -3.68 11.72 8.33
C LEU A 218 -4.40 12.33 9.54
N ALA A 219 -5.47 11.71 10.03
CA ALA A 219 -6.16 12.12 11.25
C ALA A 219 -5.38 11.80 12.54
N GLU A 220 -4.47 10.81 12.50
CA GLU A 220 -3.72 10.35 13.67
C GLU A 220 -2.71 11.41 14.17
N PRO A 221 -2.64 11.67 15.49
CA PRO A 221 -1.76 12.71 16.04
C PRO A 221 -0.27 12.53 15.68
N LEU A 222 0.24 11.30 15.73
CA LEU A 222 1.64 10.99 15.40
C LEU A 222 1.98 11.35 13.95
N VAL A 223 1.09 11.01 13.01
CA VAL A 223 1.26 11.30 11.59
C VAL A 223 1.21 12.80 11.34
N LYS A 224 0.25 13.51 11.96
CA LYS A 224 0.14 14.98 11.89
C LYS A 224 1.40 15.68 12.36
N GLU A 225 2.01 15.18 13.43
CA GLU A 225 3.23 15.76 13.98
C GLU A 225 4.39 15.69 13.00
N HIS A 226 4.60 14.55 12.32
CA HIS A 226 5.64 14.42 11.30
C HIS A 226 5.42 15.35 10.10
N PHE A 227 4.19 15.46 9.60
CA PHE A 227 3.87 16.38 8.51
C PHE A 227 4.01 17.85 8.92
N ARG A 228 3.70 18.19 10.18
CA ARG A 228 3.93 19.53 10.73
C ARG A 228 5.43 19.83 10.84
N ALA A 229 6.22 18.89 11.36
CA ALA A 229 7.67 19.03 11.47
C ALA A 229 8.33 19.25 10.09
N ALA A 230 7.91 18.48 9.07
CA ALA A 230 8.37 18.68 7.69
C ALA A 230 8.06 20.08 7.15
N LEU A 231 6.86 20.60 7.39
CA LEU A 231 6.51 21.97 6.98
C LEU A 231 7.34 23.02 7.71
N GLU A 232 7.60 22.85 9.01
CA GLU A 232 8.47 23.73 9.77
C GLU A 232 9.90 23.73 9.22
N MET A 233 10.43 22.57 8.83
CA MET A 233 11.74 22.46 8.18
C MET A 233 11.78 23.19 6.84
N MET A 234 10.74 23.03 6.00
CA MET A 234 10.62 23.75 4.73
C MET A 234 10.57 25.28 4.94
N ASN A 235 9.76 25.75 5.90
CA ASN A 235 9.64 27.18 6.22
C ASN A 235 10.96 27.77 6.71
N ARG A 236 11.71 27.03 7.55
CA ARG A 236 13.05 27.43 8.01
C ARG A 236 14.04 27.55 6.85
N ALA A 237 14.02 26.58 5.94
CA ALA A 237 14.91 26.59 4.78
C ALA A 237 14.61 27.77 3.85
N VAL A 238 13.33 28.11 3.63
CA VAL A 238 12.93 29.31 2.85
C VAL A 238 13.40 30.61 3.53
N GLY A 239 13.36 30.66 4.86
CA GLY A 239 13.89 31.78 5.66
C GLY A 239 15.41 31.91 5.69
N GLY A 240 16.15 31.06 4.96
CA GLY A 240 17.62 31.06 4.92
C GLY A 240 18.29 30.46 6.15
N THR A 241 17.53 29.86 7.06
CA THR A 241 18.08 29.17 8.24
C THR A 241 18.36 27.69 7.89
N PRO A 242 19.61 27.21 8.06
CA PRO A 242 19.92 25.80 7.82
C PRO A 242 19.08 24.88 8.70
N VAL A 243 18.60 23.78 8.12
CA VAL A 243 17.81 22.80 8.86
C VAL A 243 18.75 21.91 9.67
N PRO A 244 18.57 21.79 11.00
CA PRO A 244 19.45 20.97 11.84
C PRO A 244 19.53 19.53 11.32
N GLN A 245 20.75 19.06 11.09
CA GLN A 245 20.98 17.67 10.74
C GLN A 245 21.03 16.81 12.00
N PRO A 246 20.48 15.58 11.98
CA PRO A 246 20.68 14.65 13.08
C PRO A 246 22.19 14.39 13.27
N PRO A 247 22.66 14.16 14.51
CA PRO A 247 24.08 13.94 14.79
C PRO A 247 24.62 12.82 13.92
N GLN A 248 25.69 13.12 13.18
CA GLN A 248 26.33 12.15 12.30
C GLN A 248 26.92 11.03 13.16
N SER A 249 26.58 9.80 12.83
CA SER A 249 27.11 8.62 13.49
C SER A 249 28.52 8.32 12.95
N ASP A 250 29.47 7.96 13.81
CA ASP A 250 30.82 7.52 13.40
C ASP A 250 30.85 6.15 12.69
N ASN A 251 29.68 5.55 12.47
CA ASN A 251 29.56 4.27 11.81
C ASN A 251 29.68 4.41 10.28
N SER A 252 30.65 3.72 9.67
CA SER A 252 30.94 3.76 8.24
C SER A 252 29.74 3.38 7.35
N GLN A 253 28.89 2.47 7.81
CA GLN A 253 27.66 2.09 7.10
C GLN A 253 26.62 3.23 7.05
N ALA A 254 26.51 4.00 8.13
CA ALA A 254 25.59 5.14 8.20
C ALA A 254 26.05 6.28 7.27
N GLN A 255 27.37 6.51 7.21
CA GLN A 255 27.97 7.50 6.31
C GLN A 255 27.75 7.13 4.83
N ALA A 256 27.95 5.87 4.44
CA ALA A 256 27.72 5.41 3.07
C ALA A 256 26.25 5.60 2.64
N ARG A 257 25.29 5.28 3.52
CA ARG A 257 23.85 5.53 3.29
C ARG A 257 23.56 7.02 3.11
N TYR A 258 24.17 7.86 3.94
CA TYR A 258 24.00 9.31 3.87
C TYR A 258 24.49 9.88 2.53
N GLN A 259 25.66 9.43 2.05
CA GLN A 259 26.22 9.83 0.76
C GLN A 259 25.32 9.40 -0.41
N GLY A 260 24.80 8.16 -0.38
CA GLY A 260 23.88 7.68 -1.42
C GLY A 260 22.59 8.50 -1.51
N ILE A 261 21.99 8.87 -0.36
CA ILE A 261 20.81 9.74 -0.35
C ILE A 261 21.15 11.14 -0.87
N ALA A 262 22.33 11.68 -0.53
CA ALA A 262 22.77 13.00 -1.00
C ALA A 262 22.91 13.04 -2.53
N GLU A 263 23.46 11.99 -3.12
CA GLU A 263 23.59 11.85 -4.57
C GLU A 263 22.23 11.74 -5.27
N CYS A 264 21.29 10.97 -4.70
CA CYS A 264 19.92 10.87 -5.21
C CYS A 264 19.22 12.23 -5.22
N VAL A 265 19.36 13.00 -4.13
CA VAL A 265 18.82 14.35 -4.01
C VAL A 265 19.41 15.30 -5.05
N ARG A 266 20.74 15.30 -5.23
CA ARG A 266 21.42 16.12 -6.25
C ARG A 266 20.92 15.78 -7.65
N THR A 267 20.72 14.50 -7.93
CA THR A 267 20.23 14.03 -9.23
C THR A 267 18.78 14.45 -9.46
N ALA A 268 17.92 14.38 -8.44
CA ALA A 268 16.54 14.86 -8.51
C ALA A 268 16.46 16.37 -8.82
N GLN A 269 17.36 17.16 -8.24
CA GLN A 269 17.47 18.61 -8.48
C GLN A 269 17.88 18.97 -9.91
N GLN A 270 18.65 18.10 -10.59
CA GLN A 270 19.08 18.31 -11.97
C GLN A 270 18.00 18.00 -13.01
N ILE A 271 16.87 17.44 -12.60
CA ILE A 271 15.70 17.24 -13.48
C ILE A 271 15.04 18.60 -13.71
N PRO A 272 15.05 19.12 -14.96
CA PRO A 272 14.39 20.40 -15.27
C PRO A 272 12.90 20.32 -14.98
N GLN A 273 12.37 21.31 -14.25
CA GLN A 273 10.94 21.43 -13.98
C GLN A 273 10.32 22.44 -14.92
N GLY A 274 9.36 21.97 -15.72
CA GLY A 274 8.64 22.81 -16.66
C GLY A 274 9.29 22.85 -18.05
N PHE A 275 8.43 23.01 -19.04
CA PHE A 275 8.81 22.94 -20.44
C PHE A 275 9.88 23.98 -20.81
N LYS A 276 9.90 25.15 -20.16
CA LYS A 276 10.92 26.19 -20.35
C LYS A 276 12.33 25.72 -19.97
N GLU A 277 12.50 25.11 -18.80
CA GLU A 277 13.81 24.66 -18.33
C GLU A 277 14.32 23.48 -19.16
N LEU A 278 13.41 22.59 -19.58
CA LEU A 278 13.72 21.53 -20.54
C LEU A 278 14.23 22.10 -21.86
N VAL A 279 13.54 23.11 -22.42
CA VAL A 279 13.96 23.77 -23.66
C VAL A 279 15.33 24.43 -23.48
N GLN A 280 15.53 25.17 -22.39
CA GLN A 280 16.79 25.84 -22.09
C GLN A 280 17.95 24.85 -21.99
N LYS A 281 17.78 23.75 -21.25
CA LYS A 281 18.81 22.70 -21.10
C LYS A 281 19.16 22.04 -22.43
N ARG A 282 18.16 21.73 -23.26
CA ARG A 282 18.40 21.15 -24.60
C ARG A 282 19.06 22.13 -25.57
N CYS A 283 18.81 23.43 -25.42
CA CYS A 283 19.53 24.46 -26.17
C CYS A 283 21.00 24.49 -25.72
N GLU A 284 21.26 24.50 -24.42
CA GLU A 284 22.60 24.50 -23.83
C GLU A 284 23.42 23.26 -24.24
N GLU A 285 22.83 22.06 -24.20
CA GLU A 285 23.46 20.81 -24.66
C GLU A 285 23.90 20.85 -26.14
N ARG A 286 23.24 21.66 -26.98
CA ARG A 286 23.61 21.87 -28.39
C ARG A 286 24.43 23.15 -28.61
N GLY A 287 24.82 23.87 -27.56
CA GLY A 287 25.54 25.14 -27.66
C GLY A 287 24.71 26.31 -28.21
N ILE A 288 23.38 26.20 -28.19
CA ILE A 288 22.44 27.22 -28.68
C ILE A 288 22.13 28.21 -27.55
N VAL A 289 22.32 29.50 -27.82
CA VAL A 289 22.08 30.57 -26.85
C VAL A 289 20.59 30.70 -26.53
N TRP A 290 20.24 30.56 -25.25
CA TRP A 290 18.89 30.80 -24.73
C TRP A 290 18.85 32.00 -23.78
N LEU A 291 18.26 33.12 -24.19
CA LEU A 291 18.26 34.37 -23.42
C LEU A 291 16.90 35.08 -23.42
N PRO A 292 16.39 35.59 -22.29
CA PRO A 292 15.20 36.43 -22.29
C PRO A 292 15.49 37.78 -22.98
N LEU A 293 14.61 38.22 -23.87
CA LEU A 293 14.70 39.54 -24.49
C LEU A 293 14.02 40.59 -23.58
N THR A 294 14.83 41.42 -22.92
CA THR A 294 14.35 42.47 -22.01
C THR A 294 13.34 43.39 -22.72
N ASN A 295 12.25 43.75 -22.03
CA ASN A 295 11.15 44.59 -22.56
C ASN A 295 10.44 44.04 -23.81
N ARG A 296 10.52 42.74 -24.09
CA ARG A 296 9.75 42.10 -25.17
C ARG A 296 8.78 41.05 -24.62
N TYR A 297 7.50 41.34 -24.79
CA TYR A 297 6.40 40.49 -24.38
C TYR A 297 5.40 40.31 -25.53
N ARG A 298 4.75 39.15 -25.57
CA ARG A 298 3.62 38.88 -26.46
C ARG A 298 2.51 38.25 -25.65
N GLU A 299 1.31 38.82 -25.69
CA GLU A 299 0.18 38.39 -24.85
C GLU A 299 0.55 38.27 -23.35
N SER A 300 1.34 39.22 -22.84
CA SER A 300 1.86 39.21 -21.46
C SER A 300 2.84 38.08 -21.15
N LYS A 301 3.33 37.34 -22.15
CA LYS A 301 4.33 36.26 -22.02
C LYS A 301 5.70 36.75 -22.50
N GLN A 302 6.74 36.38 -21.77
CA GLN A 302 8.13 36.74 -22.07
C GLN A 302 8.60 36.09 -23.39
N ILE A 303 9.23 36.88 -24.26
CA ILE A 303 9.91 36.36 -25.45
C ILE A 303 11.37 36.04 -25.09
N TYR A 304 11.83 34.87 -25.53
CA TYR A 304 13.18 34.37 -25.42
C TYR A 304 13.83 34.34 -26.81
N ARG A 305 15.15 34.47 -26.83
CA ARG A 305 16.00 34.25 -27.99
C ARG A 305 16.58 32.85 -27.89
N CYS A 306 16.39 32.05 -28.93
CA CYS A 306 16.95 30.71 -29.10
C CYS A 306 17.83 30.75 -30.37
N GLY A 307 19.14 30.94 -30.22
CA GLY A 307 20.05 31.18 -31.35
C GLY A 307 19.70 32.48 -32.10
N THR A 308 19.27 32.35 -33.36
CA THR A 308 18.78 33.45 -34.21
C THR A 308 17.26 33.65 -34.13
N LEU A 309 16.53 32.70 -33.53
CA LEU A 309 15.08 32.66 -33.49
C LEU A 309 14.53 33.38 -32.25
N GLN A 310 13.30 33.90 -32.37
CA GLN A 310 12.52 34.42 -31.24
C GLN A 310 11.41 33.43 -30.91
N VAL A 311 11.31 33.08 -29.63
CA VAL A 311 10.38 32.07 -29.14
C VAL A 311 9.67 32.52 -27.88
N TYR A 312 8.41 32.15 -27.69
CA TYR A 312 7.75 32.24 -26.40
C TYR A 312 7.06 30.92 -26.06
N ILE A 313 6.77 30.73 -24.79
CA ILE A 313 6.14 29.51 -24.28
C ILE A 313 4.76 29.85 -23.76
N ASP A 314 3.77 29.08 -24.18
CA ASP A 314 2.40 29.14 -23.66
C ASP A 314 1.87 27.74 -23.40
N ARG A 315 1.38 27.48 -22.18
CA ARG A 315 0.82 26.17 -21.76
C ARG A 315 1.62 24.96 -22.24
N ASN A 316 2.95 25.00 -22.09
CA ASN A 316 3.89 23.95 -22.54
C ASN A 316 3.95 23.72 -24.07
N VAL A 317 3.61 24.73 -24.88
CA VAL A 317 3.80 24.75 -26.33
C VAL A 317 4.80 25.85 -26.69
N LEU A 318 5.77 25.54 -27.56
CA LEU A 318 6.75 26.49 -28.09
C LEU A 318 6.15 27.20 -29.30
N PHE A 319 6.18 28.52 -29.31
CA PHE A 319 5.84 29.32 -30.49
C PHE A 319 7.10 29.97 -31.03
N VAL A 320 7.36 29.81 -32.33
CA VAL A 320 8.54 30.37 -33.01
C VAL A 320 8.09 31.47 -33.97
N CYS A 321 8.80 32.59 -33.96
CA CYS A 321 8.55 33.68 -34.89
C CYS A 321 9.22 33.39 -36.25
N ASN A 322 8.41 33.09 -37.26
CA ASN A 322 8.84 32.95 -38.65
C ASN A 322 8.22 34.07 -39.50
N SER A 323 9.06 34.96 -40.04
CA SER A 323 8.61 36.08 -40.90
C SER A 323 7.48 36.94 -40.31
N GLY A 324 7.46 37.11 -38.98
CA GLY A 324 6.45 37.90 -38.25
C GLY A 324 5.20 37.13 -37.81
N GLN A 325 5.02 35.89 -38.25
CA GLN A 325 3.98 34.98 -37.77
C GLN A 325 4.53 34.04 -36.69
N TRP A 326 3.68 33.64 -35.74
CA TRP A 326 4.08 32.79 -34.62
C TRP A 326 3.42 31.42 -34.77
N GLU A 327 4.24 30.39 -34.96
CA GLU A 327 3.76 29.04 -35.24
C GLU A 327 4.14 28.08 -34.10
N PRO A 328 3.20 27.21 -33.66
CA PRO A 328 3.51 26.20 -32.66
C PRO A 328 4.48 25.17 -33.25
N THR A 329 5.60 24.95 -32.57
CA THR A 329 6.70 24.10 -33.06
C THR A 329 7.10 23.10 -31.97
N SER A 330 7.56 21.91 -32.36
CA SER A 330 8.12 20.94 -31.42
C SER A 330 9.51 21.35 -30.93
N LEU A 331 9.93 20.83 -29.77
CA LEU A 331 11.27 21.09 -29.26
C LEU A 331 12.38 20.62 -30.21
N THR A 332 12.21 19.45 -30.85
CA THR A 332 13.20 18.93 -31.81
C THR A 332 13.31 19.84 -33.04
N ALA A 333 12.19 20.24 -33.63
CA ALA A 333 12.19 21.13 -34.80
C ALA A 333 12.76 22.52 -34.46
N LEU A 334 12.46 23.07 -33.28
CA LEU A 334 13.08 24.31 -32.81
C LEU A 334 14.61 24.19 -32.77
N LEU A 335 15.12 23.11 -32.17
CA LEU A 335 16.56 22.89 -32.03
C LEU A 335 17.26 22.67 -33.37
N ASP A 336 16.56 22.14 -34.39
CA ASP A 336 17.11 21.97 -35.73
C ASP A 336 17.09 23.28 -36.53
N MET A 337 16.10 24.15 -36.30
CA MET A 337 16.02 25.49 -36.93
C MET A 337 16.98 26.51 -36.31
N ALA A 338 17.42 26.29 -35.07
CA ALA A 338 18.25 27.23 -34.31
C ALA A 338 19.77 27.01 -34.46
N ILE A 339 20.19 25.98 -35.22
CA ILE A 339 21.60 25.66 -35.53
C ILE A 339 22.14 26.54 -36.65
#